data_AF-A0A6N2C8W9-F1
#
_entry.id   AF-A0A6N2C8W9-F1
#
_cell.length_a   1.000
_cell.length_b   1.000
_cell.length_c   1.000
_cell.angle_alpha   90.00
_cell.angle_beta   90.00
_cell.angle_gamma   90.00
#
_symmetry.space_group_name_H-M   'P 1'
#
loop_
_entity.id
_entity.type
_entity.pdbx_description
1 polymer ?
#
loop_
_entity_poly.entity_id
_entity_poly.type
_entity_poly.pdbx_seq_one_letter_code
_entity_poly.pdbx_strand_id
1 'polypeptide(L)' 'MDPFNLYDPVVVSDGYRNCSLDTLQTGKPQYKAALHKQLDLPARDDVQLISFIRRLDPQKGLDLIVEAAPWKIVRSETSR' A
#
# COMPACT_ATOMS: atom_id res chain seq x y z
N MET A 1 -28.94 -13.31 0.24
CA MET A 1 -27.58 -13.03 -0.28
C MET A 1 -27.21 -11.64 0.22
N ASP A 2 -26.27 -11.56 1.15
CA ASP A 2 -25.74 -10.28 1.64
C ASP A 2 -24.89 -9.65 0.52
N PRO A 3 -25.27 -8.48 -0.02
CA PRO A 3 -24.54 -7.83 -1.11
C PRO A 3 -23.13 -7.36 -0.72
N PHE A 4 -22.76 -7.42 0.57
CA PHE A 4 -21.43 -7.07 1.06
C PHE A 4 -20.52 -8.27 1.34
N ASN A 5 -21.01 -9.51 1.18
CA ASN A 5 -20.18 -10.70 1.34
C ASN A 5 -19.48 -11.08 0.03
N LEU A 6 -18.67 -10.16 -0.50
CA LEU A 6 -17.65 -10.50 -1.50
C LEU A 6 -16.43 -11.04 -0.76
N TYR A 7 -16.53 -12.28 -0.29
CA TYR A 7 -15.38 -13.01 0.26
C TYR A 7 -14.46 -13.35 -0.91
N ASP A 8 -13.41 -12.54 -1.13
CA ASP A 8 -12.35 -12.88 -2.06
C ASP A 8 -11.64 -14.13 -1.49
N PRO A 9 -11.73 -15.32 -2.13
CA PRO A 9 -11.06 -16.50 -1.65
C PRO A 9 -9.55 -16.22 -1.66
N VAL A 10 -8.98 -16.19 -0.46
CA VAL A 10 -7.58 -15.87 -0.16
C VAL A 10 -6.67 -16.29 -1.31
N VAL A 11 -6.07 -15.32 -2.01
CA VAL A 11 -4.88 -15.59 -2.81
C VAL A 11 -3.74 -15.81 -1.81
N VAL A 12 -3.61 -17.03 -1.30
CA VAL A 12 -2.43 -17.47 -0.54
C VAL A 12 -1.31 -17.67 -1.55
N SER A 13 -0.79 -16.59 -2.12
CA SER A 13 0.43 -16.64 -2.92
C SER A 13 1.36 -15.48 -2.54
N ASP A 14 2.66 -15.73 -2.65
CA ASP A 14 3.75 -14.76 -2.44
C ASP A 14 3.76 -13.99 -1.10
N GLY A 15 3.32 -14.65 -0.02
CA GLY A 15 3.47 -14.12 1.35
C GLY A 15 2.37 -13.14 1.79
N TYR A 16 1.32 -12.96 0.98
CA TYR A 16 0.14 -12.22 1.37
C TYR A 16 -0.79 -13.07 2.26
N ARG A 17 -1.26 -12.46 3.35
CA ARG A 17 -2.26 -13.05 4.27
C ARG A 17 -3.46 -12.11 4.39
N ASN A 18 -4.66 -12.69 4.43
CA ASN A 18 -5.86 -11.94 4.76
C ASN A 18 -5.76 -11.36 6.16
N CYS A 19 -6.07 -10.06 6.26
CA CYS A 19 -6.11 -9.33 7.52
C CYS A 19 -7.57 -9.10 7.89
N SER A 20 -7.99 -9.67 9.02
CA SER A 20 -9.27 -9.33 9.66
C SER A 20 -9.08 -8.12 10.57
N LEU A 21 -10.16 -7.57 11.11
CA LEU A 21 -10.07 -6.46 12.06
C LEU A 21 -9.21 -6.84 13.28
N ASP A 22 -9.33 -8.08 13.76
CA ASP A 22 -8.58 -8.60 14.92
C ASP A 22 -7.08 -8.78 14.63
N THR A 23 -6.70 -9.04 13.37
CA THR A 23 -5.31 -9.26 12.95
C THR A 23 -4.71 -8.05 12.25
N LEU A 24 -5.40 -6.92 12.24
CA LEU A 24 -5.02 -5.73 11.48
C LEU A 24 -3.61 -5.22 11.85
N GLN A 25 -3.28 -5.24 13.14
CA GLN A 25 -2.01 -4.72 13.66
C GLN A 25 -0.81 -5.58 13.27
N THR A 26 -0.99 -6.89 13.12
CA THR A 26 0.09 -7.82 12.80
C THR A 26 0.13 -8.18 11.30
N GLY A 27 -1.03 -8.22 10.66
CA GLY A 27 -1.16 -8.58 9.25
C GLY A 27 -0.82 -7.44 8.29
N LYS A 28 -1.19 -6.19 8.58
CA LYS A 28 -0.86 -5.04 7.69
C LYS A 28 0.66 -4.85 7.51
N PRO A 29 1.49 -4.91 8.57
CA PRO A 29 2.95 -4.82 8.39
C PRO A 29 3.51 -5.96 7.53
N GLN A 30 3.00 -7.19 7.69
CA GLN A 30 3.40 -8.34 6.87
C GLN A 30 3.02 -8.15 5.40
N TYR A 31 1.80 -7.68 5.14
CA TYR A 31 1.32 -7.35 3.79
C TYR A 31 2.17 -6.25 3.14
N LYS A 32 2.48 -5.19 3.89
CA LYS A 32 3.36 -4.09 3.44
C LYS A 32 4.76 -4.58 3.09
N ALA A 33 5.35 -5.46 3.91
CA ALA A 33 6.67 -6.02 3.65
C ALA A 33 6.71 -6.90 2.40
N ALA A 34 5.68 -7.75 2.20
CA ALA A 34 5.53 -8.56 0.99
C ALA A 34 5.42 -7.67 -0.27
N LEU A 35 4.63 -6.59 -0.19
CA LEU A 35 4.46 -5.64 -1.29
C LEU A 35 5.75 -4.88 -1.60
N HIS A 36 6.50 -4.43 -0.59
CA HIS A 36 7.81 -3.83 -0.81
C HIS A 36 8.75 -4.79 -1.52
N LYS A 37 8.80 -6.06 -1.11
CA LYS A 37 9.62 -7.08 -1.77
C LYS A 37 9.21 -7.31 -3.22
N GLN A 38 7.91 -7.36 -3.52
CA GLN A 38 7.40 -7.58 -4.88
C GLN A 38 7.73 -6.41 -5.82
N LEU A 39 7.77 -5.18 -5.30
CA LEU A 39 8.07 -3.96 -6.06
C LEU A 39 9.57 -3.57 -6.03
N ASP A 40 10.42 -4.42 -5.44
CA ASP A 40 11.85 -4.18 -5.22
C ASP A 40 12.13 -2.85 -4.47
N LEU A 41 11.26 -2.52 -3.51
CA LEU A 41 11.38 -1.37 -2.63
C LEU A 41 12.05 -1.78 -1.30
N PRO A 42 12.82 -0.89 -0.66
CA PRO A 42 13.37 -1.14 0.66
C PRO A 42 12.26 -1.44 1.69
N ALA A 43 12.35 -2.61 2.34
CA ALA A 43 11.41 -2.97 3.38
C ALA A 43 11.66 -2.13 4.65
N ARG A 44 10.90 -1.02 4.78
CA ARG A 44 10.94 -0.10 5.92
C ARG A 44 9.58 -0.05 6.61
N ASP A 45 9.56 -0.40 7.88
CA ASP A 45 8.36 -0.36 8.72
C ASP A 45 8.02 1.08 9.14
N ASP A 46 9.05 1.89 9.37
CA ASP A 46 9.02 3.29 9.79
C ASP A 46 8.55 4.29 8.71
N VAL A 47 8.59 3.90 7.42
CA VAL A 47 8.20 4.76 6.30
C VAL A 47 6.79 4.44 5.81
N GLN A 48 5.94 5.44 5.60
CA GLN A 48 4.59 5.24 5.06
C GLN A 48 4.64 4.83 3.58
N LEU A 49 3.86 3.80 3.22
CA LEU A 49 3.65 3.40 1.83
C LEU A 49 2.32 3.98 1.32
N ILE A 50 2.36 4.73 0.23
CA ILE A 50 1.18 5.31 -0.42
C ILE A 50 1.04 4.70 -1.81
N SER A 51 -0.10 4.05 -2.08
CA SER A 51 -0.41 3.42 -3.36
C SER A 51 -1.57 4.14 -4.07
N PHE A 52 -1.47 4.28 -5.39
CA PHE A 52 -2.54 4.85 -6.21
C PHE A 52 -3.05 3.81 -7.21
N ILE A 53 -4.30 3.36 -7.02
CA ILE A 53 -4.94 2.35 -7.88
C ILE A 53 -6.10 3.02 -8.61
N ARG A 54 -5.87 3.47 -9.85
CA ARG A 54 -6.87 4.04 -10.75
C ARG A 54 -6.45 3.78 -12.20
N ARG A 55 -7.41 3.88 -13.13
CA ARG A 55 -7.09 3.98 -14.56
C ARG A 55 -6.32 5.28 -14.82
N LEU A 56 -5.35 5.24 -15.74
CA LEU A 56 -4.64 6.41 -16.23
C LEU A 56 -5.56 7.20 -17.16
N ASP A 57 -6.47 7.95 -16.55
CA ASP A 57 -7.35 8.89 -17.21
C ASP A 57 -7.11 10.29 -16.60
N PRO A 58 -7.09 11.37 -17.39
CA PRO A 58 -6.80 12.72 -16.91
C PRO A 58 -7.66 13.16 -15.72
N GLN A 59 -8.89 12.64 -15.58
CA GLN A 59 -9.80 12.98 -14.47
C GLN A 59 -9.39 12.37 -13.11
N LYS A 60 -8.23 11.69 -13.01
CA LYS A 60 -7.80 10.99 -11.80
C LYS A 60 -6.73 11.73 -10.99
N GLY A 61 -6.26 12.90 -11.43
CA GLY A 61 -5.40 13.76 -10.63
C GLY A 61 -3.98 13.19 -10.40
N LEU A 62 -3.52 12.30 -11.28
CA LEU A 62 -2.18 11.72 -11.19
C LEU A 62 -1.09 12.79 -11.41
N ASP A 63 -1.37 13.76 -12.26
CA ASP A 63 -0.58 14.97 -12.48
C ASP A 63 -0.27 15.70 -11.17
N LEU A 64 -1.29 15.93 -10.34
CA LEU A 64 -1.12 16.58 -9.03
C LEU A 64 -0.29 15.72 -8.06
N ILE A 65 -0.43 14.40 -8.12
CA ILE A 65 0.35 13.49 -7.28
C ILE A 65 1.83 13.51 -7.69
N VAL A 66 2.11 13.54 -9.00
CA VAL A 66 3.47 13.60 -9.54
C VAL A 66 4.12 14.93 -9.18
N GLU A 67 3.40 16.05 -9.34
CA GLU A 67 3.85 17.37 -8.88
C GLU A 67 4.14 17.39 -7.38
N ALA A 68 3.32 16.69 -6.60
CA ALA A 68 3.42 16.65 -5.15
C ALA A 68 4.45 15.64 -4.59
N ALA A 69 4.93 14.69 -5.39
CA ALA A 69 5.81 13.63 -4.91
C ALA A 69 7.13 14.16 -4.32
N PRO A 70 7.83 15.15 -4.93
CA PRO A 70 9.09 15.65 -4.41
C PRO A 70 9.01 16.19 -2.97
N TRP A 71 7.97 16.96 -2.64
CA TRP A 71 7.86 17.53 -1.29
C TRP A 71 7.51 16.49 -0.20
N LYS A 72 6.96 15.34 -0.58
CA LYS A 72 6.65 14.23 0.34
C LYS A 72 7.80 13.25 0.51
N ILE A 73 8.51 12.93 -0.56
CA ILE A 73 9.56 11.91 -0.55
C ILE A 73 10.87 12.48 -0.01
N VAL A 74 11.17 13.76 -0.24
CA VAL A 74 12.44 14.42 0.15
C VAL A 74 12.46 14.85 1.62
N ARG A 75 11.31 14.92 2.31
CA ARG A 75 11.24 15.51 3.66
C ARG A 75 11.70 14.58 4.80
N SER A 76 12.08 13.33 4.51
CA SER A 76 12.58 12.37 5.51
C SER A 76 14.08 12.49 5.80
N GLU A 77 14.83 13.31 5.06
CA GLU A 77 16.28 13.51 5.27
C GLU A 77 16.61 14.68 6.22
N THR A 78 15.62 15.46 6.64
CA THR A 78 15.80 16.61 7.56
C THR A 78 15.07 16.38 8.87
N SER A 79 15.47 15.36 9.62
CA SER A 79 15.41 15.36 11.08
C SER A 79 16.45 14.36 11.59
N ARG A 80 17.63 14.88 11.95
CA ARG A 80 18.55 14.21 12.87
C ARG A 80 17.97 14.27 14.28
#